data_AF-A0A0K8WHT8-F1
#
_entry.id   AF-A0A0K8WHT8-F1
#
_cell.length_a   1.000
_cell.length_b   1.000
_cell.length_c   1.000
_cell.angle_alpha   90.00
_cell.angle_beta   90.00
_cell.angle_gamma   90.00
#
_symmetry.space_group_name_H-M   'P 1'
#
loop_
_entity.id
_entity.type
_entity.pdbx_description
1 polymer ?
#
loop_
_entity_poly.entity_id
_entity_poly.type
_entity_poly.pdbx_seq_one_letter_code
_entity_poly.pdbx_strand_id
1 'polypeptide(L)'
;IVKQFALNDDNFNLAWEALKARYENERILVDKQVTTLMNLPKIKKETSVEFIKIESTVSNCLSILSTQNIPTDSWDPILVNICTAALPEKSLLLWEQSLSS
;
A
#
# COMPACT_ATOMS: atom_id res chain seq x y z
N ILE A 1 -15.70 -0.13 24.38
CA ILE A 1 -16.91 -0.63 23.65
C ILE A 1 -17.36 -1.98 24.20
N VAL A 2 -16.45 -2.93 24.47
CA VAL A 2 -16.79 -4.28 25.02
C VAL A 2 -17.26 -4.29 26.49
N LYS A 3 -17.29 -3.15 27.19
CA LYS A 3 -17.66 -3.09 28.63
C LYS A 3 -19.11 -2.65 28.91
N GLN A 4 -19.94 -2.40 27.90
CA GLN A 4 -21.21 -1.69 28.13
C GLN A 4 -22.48 -2.38 27.61
N PHE A 5 -22.43 -3.64 27.15
CA PHE A 5 -23.65 -4.35 26.75
C PHE A 5 -23.70 -5.72 27.42
N ALA A 6 -24.83 -6.00 28.09
CA ALA A 6 -25.14 -7.30 28.65
C ALA A 6 -25.23 -8.32 27.50
N LEU A 7 -24.56 -9.46 27.66
CA LEU A 7 -24.53 -10.57 26.70
C LEU A 7 -25.90 -11.24 26.63
N ASN A 8 -26.74 -10.80 25.69
CA ASN A 8 -27.84 -11.58 25.12
C ASN A 8 -27.52 -11.84 23.65
N ASP A 9 -27.89 -13.02 23.13
CA ASP A 9 -27.51 -13.49 21.78
C ASP A 9 -27.92 -12.52 20.65
N ASP A 10 -29.06 -11.83 20.79
CA ASP A 10 -29.53 -10.82 19.83
C ASP A 10 -28.65 -9.55 19.81
N ASN A 11 -28.04 -9.19 20.94
CA ASN A 11 -27.13 -8.05 21.04
C ASN A 11 -25.73 -8.36 20.50
N PHE A 12 -25.34 -9.63 20.45
CA PHE A 12 -24.06 -10.05 19.91
C PHE A 12 -24.04 -9.92 18.38
N ASN A 13 -25.12 -10.32 17.70
CA ASN A 13 -25.26 -10.13 16.26
C ASN A 13 -25.26 -8.64 15.88
N LEU A 14 -25.94 -7.78 16.64
CA LEU A 14 -25.92 -6.33 16.44
C LEU A 14 -24.53 -5.72 16.66
N ALA A 15 -23.81 -6.15 17.71
CA ALA A 15 -22.45 -5.71 17.96
C ALA A 15 -21.46 -6.21 16.89
N TRP A 16 -21.68 -7.42 16.36
CA TRP A 16 -20.88 -8.04 15.31
C TRP A 16 -21.12 -7.41 13.93
N GLU A 17 -22.37 -7.12 13.58
CA GLU A 17 -22.74 -6.34 12.39
C GLU A 17 -22.23 -4.91 12.50
N ALA A 18 -22.30 -4.27 13.67
CA ALA A 18 -21.70 -2.95 13.90
C ALA A 18 -20.17 -2.97 13.83
N LEU A 19 -19.52 -4.10 14.17
CA LEU A 19 -18.07 -4.28 14.02
C LEU A 19 -17.70 -4.53 12.55
N LYS A 20 -18.46 -5.40 11.85
CA LYS A 20 -18.32 -5.64 10.41
C LYS A 20 -18.51 -4.36 9.62
N ALA A 21 -19.60 -3.63 9.82
CA ALA A 21 -19.87 -2.35 9.14
C ALA A 21 -18.81 -1.27 9.47
N ARG A 22 -18.16 -1.35 10.64
CA ARG A 22 -17.13 -0.38 11.06
C ARG A 22 -15.72 -0.74 10.60
N TYR A 23 -15.45 -2.01 10.32
CA TYR A 23 -14.18 -2.55 9.83
C TYR A 23 -14.32 -3.21 8.45
N GLU A 24 -15.39 -2.89 7.71
CA GLU A 24 -15.73 -3.47 6.42
C GLU A 24 -14.68 -3.03 5.39
N ASN A 25 -13.66 -3.90 5.30
CA ASN A 25 -12.75 -4.27 4.24
C ASN A 25 -12.14 -3.23 3.30
N GLU A 26 -12.82 -2.15 2.91
CA GLU A 26 -12.24 -1.19 1.98
C GLU A 26 -11.11 -0.41 2.64
N ARG A 27 -11.36 0.26 3.77
CA ARG A 27 -10.31 1.03 4.45
C ARG A 27 -9.11 0.19 4.85
N ILE A 28 -9.33 -1.05 5.29
CA ILE A 28 -8.24 -1.95 5.71
C ILE A 28 -7.44 -2.40 4.48
N LEU A 29 -8.09 -2.67 3.35
CA LEU A 29 -7.39 -3.07 2.13
C LEU A 29 -6.61 -1.89 1.55
N VAL A 30 -7.19 -0.69 1.51
CA VAL A 30 -6.49 0.55 1.15
C VAL A 30 -5.28 0.74 2.06
N ASP A 31 -5.48 0.71 3.38
CA ASP A 31 -4.41 0.92 4.36
C ASP A 31 -3.29 -0.11 4.23
N LYS A 32 -3.64 -1.37 3.95
CA LYS A 32 -2.68 -2.42 3.65
C LYS A 32 -1.88 -2.10 2.39
N GLN A 33 -2.51 -1.67 1.30
CA GLN A 33 -1.79 -1.33 0.07
C GLN A 33 -0.91 -0.10 0.23
N VAL A 34 -1.40 0.94 0.91
CA VAL A 34 -0.61 2.14 1.23
C VAL A 34 0.59 1.76 2.10
N THR A 35 0.39 0.91 3.11
CA THR A 35 1.47 0.40 3.96
C THR A 35 2.49 -0.41 3.17
N THR A 36 2.05 -1.24 2.21
CA THR A 36 2.95 -1.99 1.32
C THR A 36 3.74 -1.06 0.40
N LEU A 37 3.12 -0.01 -0.16
CA LEU A 37 3.80 1.01 -0.94
C LEU A 37 4.86 1.75 -0.11
N MET A 38 4.50 2.19 1.11
CA MET A 38 5.44 2.91 1.98
C MET A 38 6.61 2.04 2.48
N ASN A 39 6.41 0.72 2.56
CA ASN A 39 7.41 -0.23 3.06
C ASN A 39 7.96 -1.13 1.94
N LEU A 40 8.11 -0.61 0.72
CA LEU A 40 8.73 -1.37 -0.36
C LEU A 40 10.11 -1.90 0.06
N PRO A 41 10.43 -3.17 -0.28
CA PRO A 41 11.70 -3.77 0.10
C PRO A 41 12.83 -3.04 -0.63
N LYS A 42 13.82 -2.58 0.13
CA LYS A 42 15.04 -1.99 -0.44
C LYS A 42 15.76 -3.02 -1.32
N ILE A 43 16.07 -2.64 -2.55
CA ILE A 43 16.89 -3.45 -3.45
C ILE A 43 18.26 -3.61 -2.82
N LYS A 44 18.67 -4.86 -2.56
CA LYS A 44 20.00 -5.18 -2.02
C LYS A 44 20.96 -5.64 -3.10
N LYS A 45 20.43 -6.17 -4.20
CA LYS A 45 21.20 -6.57 -5.38
C LYS A 45 20.57 -5.93 -6.60
N GLU A 46 21.32 -5.09 -7.29
CA GLU A 46 20.93 -4.43 -8.55
C GLU A 46 20.76 -5.48 -9.67
N THR A 47 19.66 -6.23 -9.60
CA THR A 47 19.32 -7.28 -10.56
C THR A 47 17.97 -6.92 -11.15
N SER A 48 17.79 -7.09 -12.46
CA SER A 48 16.52 -6.81 -13.16
C SER A 48 15.30 -7.44 -12.48
N VAL A 49 15.49 -8.59 -11.83
CA VAL A 49 14.45 -9.29 -11.06
C VAL A 49 13.92 -8.47 -9.86
N GLU A 50 14.78 -7.75 -9.14
CA GLU A 50 14.33 -6.92 -8.00
C GLU A 50 13.57 -5.68 -8.47
N PHE A 51 13.99 -5.07 -9.58
CA PHE A 51 13.26 -3.97 -10.21
C PHE A 51 11.88 -4.38 -10.69
N ILE A 52 11.77 -5.49 -11.43
CA ILE A 52 10.50 -6.04 -11.90
C ILE A 52 9.57 -6.35 -10.72
N LYS A 53 10.13 -6.85 -9.61
CA LYS A 53 9.33 -7.11 -8.38
C LYS A 53 8.77 -5.82 -7.78
N ILE A 54 9.56 -4.74 -7.72
CA ILE A 54 9.08 -3.44 -7.21
C ILE A 54 7.98 -2.90 -8.11
N GLU A 55 8.21 -2.86 -9.43
CA GLU A 55 7.22 -2.43 -10.40
C GLU A 55 5.92 -3.24 -10.29
N SER A 56 6.03 -4.57 -10.25
CA SER A 56 4.88 -5.47 -10.11
C SER A 56 4.12 -5.23 -8.80
N THR A 57 4.84 -4.97 -7.70
CA THR A 57 4.23 -4.70 -6.40
C THR A 57 3.46 -3.38 -6.43
N VAL A 58 4.08 -2.32 -6.96
CA VAL A 58 3.45 -0.99 -7.09
C VAL A 58 2.21 -1.07 -7.99
N SER A 59 2.33 -1.70 -9.16
CA SER A 59 1.21 -1.87 -10.10
C SER A 59 0.06 -2.66 -9.48
N ASN A 60 0.35 -3.73 -8.74
CA ASN A 60 -0.66 -4.50 -8.03
C ASN A 60 -1.36 -3.68 -6.93
N CYS A 61 -0.61 -2.91 -6.13
CA CYS A 61 -1.19 -2.01 -5.14
C CYS A 61 -2.13 -0.99 -5.79
N LEU A 62 -1.72 -0.36 -6.91
CA LEU A 62 -2.53 0.61 -7.64
C LEU A 62 -3.79 -0.01 -8.25
N SER A 63 -3.70 -1.23 -8.79
CA SER A 63 -4.85 -1.97 -9.33
C SER A 63 -5.89 -2.29 -8.25
N ILE A 64 -5.43 -2.66 -7.06
CA ILE A 64 -6.32 -2.91 -5.91
C ILE A 64 -6.96 -1.60 -5.45
N LEU A 65 -6.20 -0.51 -5.38
CA LEU A 65 -6.73 0.81 -5.01
C LEU A 65 -7.75 1.34 -6.04
N SER A 66 -7.51 1.13 -7.33
CA SER A 66 -8.47 1.53 -8.38
C SER A 66 -9.77 0.72 -8.31
N THR A 67 -9.67 -0.57 -7.99
CA THR A 67 -10.85 -1.44 -7.75
C THR A 67 -11.69 -0.96 -6.57
N GLN A 68 -11.08 -0.22 -5.62
CA GLN A 68 -11.75 0.41 -4.48
C GLN A 68 -12.16 1.86 -4.74
N ASN A 69 -12.17 2.30 -6.00
CA ASN A 69 -12.53 3.66 -6.42
C ASN A 69 -11.67 4.75 -5.76
N ILE A 70 -10.42 4.44 -5.39
CA ILE A 70 -9.48 5.43 -4.86
C ILE A 70 -8.79 6.13 -6.04
N PRO A 71 -8.84 7.46 -6.15
CA PRO A 71 -8.15 8.19 -7.21
C PRO A 71 -6.64 8.17 -6.95
N THR A 72 -5.90 7.57 -7.88
CA THR A 72 -4.43 7.47 -7.83
C THR A 72 -3.74 8.22 -8.97
N ASP A 73 -4.49 8.90 -9.85
CA ASP A 73 -3.97 9.57 -11.05
C ASP A 73 -2.92 10.65 -10.76
N SER A 74 -2.94 11.23 -9.57
CA SER A 74 -1.99 12.29 -9.16
C SER A 74 -0.86 11.78 -8.26
N TRP A 75 -0.71 10.47 -8.11
CA TRP A 75 0.26 9.89 -7.17
C TRP A 75 1.66 9.75 -7.76
N ASP A 76 1.86 10.04 -9.05
CA ASP A 76 3.16 9.89 -9.73
C ASP A 76 4.35 10.49 -8.94
N PRO A 77 4.30 11.73 -8.41
CA PRO A 77 5.43 12.28 -7.64
C PRO A 77 5.71 11.50 -6.34
N ILE A 78 4.67 10.99 -5.70
CA ILE A 78 4.76 10.20 -4.46
C ILE A 78 5.35 8.84 -4.77
N LEU A 79 4.86 8.18 -5.82
CA LEU A 79 5.33 6.87 -6.26
C LEU A 79 6.78 6.93 -6.71
N VAL A 80 7.17 7.97 -7.44
CA VAL A 80 8.58 8.21 -7.81
C VAL A 80 9.44 8.30 -6.55
N ASN A 81 9.06 9.11 -5.56
CA ASN A 81 9.81 9.25 -4.30
C ASN A 81 9.90 7.94 -3.49
N ILE A 82 8.82 7.17 -3.45
CA ILE A 82 8.79 5.87 -2.76
C ILE A 82 9.70 4.86 -3.49
N CYS A 83 9.60 4.80 -4.81
CA CYS A 83 10.42 3.91 -5.63
C CYS A 83 11.90 4.28 -5.54
N THR A 84 12.26 5.57 -5.61
CA THR A 84 13.65 6.03 -5.47
C THR A 84 14.22 5.72 -4.09
N ALA A 85 13.43 5.85 -3.02
CA ALA A 85 13.85 5.46 -1.68
C ALA A 85 14.08 3.94 -1.50
N ALA A 86 13.49 3.11 -2.36
CA ALA A 86 13.73 1.68 -2.40
C ALA A 86 14.97 1.29 -3.23
N LEU A 87 15.52 2.20 -4.03
CA LEU A 87 16.73 2.00 -4.83
C LEU A 87 18.00 2.24 -4.01
N PRO A 88 19.08 1.47 -4.26
CA PRO A 88 20.39 1.77 -3.69
C PRO A 88 20.95 3.08 -4.24
N GLU A 89 21.69 3.80 -3.40
CA GLU A 89 22.31 5.11 -3.70
C GLU A 89 23.13 5.10 -4.99
N LYS A 90 23.82 4.00 -5.29
CA LYS A 90 24.59 3.81 -6.52
C LYS A 90 23.72 3.84 -7.78
N SER A 91 22.54 3.22 -7.75
CA SER A 91 21.58 3.24 -8.85
C SER A 91 20.96 4.62 -9.05
N LEU A 92 20.69 5.35 -7.96
CA LEU A 92 20.20 6.73 -8.03
C LEU A 92 21.20 7.66 -8.70
N LEU A 93 22.47 7.58 -8.30
CA LEU A 93 23.54 8.37 -8.91
C LEU A 93 23.68 8.09 -10.42
N LEU A 94 23.60 6.82 -10.84
CA LEU A 94 23.64 6.46 -12.26
C LEU A 94 22.40 6.98 -13.03
N TRP A 95 21.22 6.95 -12.41
CA TRP A 95 20.00 7.47 -13.01
C TRP A 95 20.06 9.00 -13.19
N GLU A 96 20.50 9.74 -12.18
CA GLU A 96 20.71 11.20 -12.28
C GLU A 96 21.76 11.56 -13.33
N GLN A 97 22.84 10.78 -13.45
CA GLN A 97 23.82 10.93 -14.52
C GLN A 97 23.23 10.71 -15.92
N SER A 98 22.31 9.75 -16.05
CA SER A 98 21.63 9.49 -17.33
C SER A 98 20.65 10.59 -17.74
N LEU A 99 20.10 11.34 -16.78
CA LEU A 99 19.18 12.45 -17.02
C LEU A 99 19.88 13.78 -17.31
N SER A 100 21.16 13.89 -16.96
CA SER A 100 21.98 15.10 -17.11
C SER A 100 22.91 15.06 -18.34
N SER A 101 22.90 13.97 -19.11
CA SER A 101 23.56 13.83 -20.41
C SER A 101 22.59 14.04 -21.57
#